data_AF-A0A2D5G7H9-F1
#
_entry.id   AF-A0A2D5G7H9-F1
#
_cell.length_a   1.000
_cell.length_b   1.000
_cell.length_c   1.000
_cell.angle_alpha   90.00
_cell.angle_beta   90.00
_cell.angle_gamma   90.00
#
_symmetry.space_group_name_H-M   'P 1'
#
loop_
_entity.id
_entity.type
_entity.pdbx_description
1 polymer ?
#
loop_
_entity_poly.entity_id
_entity_poly.type
_entity_poly.pdbx_seq_one_letter_code
_entity_poly.pdbx_strand_id
1 'polypeptide(L)'
;MSGDTFTGSYSGLFANKNVGTGKTVNITASYSGADSGNYNVTDQSSTTVDIAAKALTATASTVNKTYNGSTTASTTLTFTGLVGSETLAQTVG
;
A
#
# COMPACT_ATOMS: atom_id res chain seq x y z
N MET A 1 -11.83 -1.44 -41.76
CA MET A 1 -13.12 -1.60 -41.06
C MET A 1 -13.16 -0.50 -40.01
N SER A 2 -14.00 0.51 -40.20
CA SER A 2 -14.20 1.52 -39.15
C SER A 2 -15.17 0.90 -38.16
N GLY A 3 -14.65 0.46 -37.02
CA GLY A 3 -15.50 0.19 -35.86
C GLY A 3 -15.73 1.48 -35.08
N ASP A 4 -16.67 1.44 -34.15
CA ASP A 4 -16.91 2.53 -33.22
C ASP A 4 -15.70 2.73 -32.30
N THR A 5 -15.43 3.99 -31.99
CA THR A 5 -14.38 4.44 -31.10
C THR A 5 -15.00 4.99 -29.82
N PHE A 6 -14.96 4.16 -28.78
CA PHE A 6 -15.40 4.49 -27.44
C PHE A 6 -14.32 4.05 -26.43
N THR A 7 -13.82 4.98 -25.64
CA THR A 7 -12.77 4.75 -24.64
C THR A 7 -13.21 5.31 -23.29
N GLY A 8 -13.25 4.46 -22.26
CA GLY A 8 -13.47 4.85 -20.88
C GLY A 8 -12.17 4.87 -20.07
N SER A 9 -12.01 5.86 -19.21
CA SER A 9 -10.94 5.94 -18.21
C SER A 9 -11.54 6.07 -16.82
N TYR A 10 -10.95 5.39 -15.83
CA TYR A 10 -11.46 5.35 -14.47
C TYR A 10 -10.32 5.63 -13.48
N SER A 11 -10.61 6.45 -12.48
CA SER A 11 -9.70 6.71 -11.36
C SER A 11 -10.45 6.52 -10.05
N GLY A 12 -9.78 5.97 -9.04
CA GLY A 12 -10.35 5.72 -7.72
C GLY A 12 -9.52 6.37 -6.63
N LEU A 13 -10.17 7.03 -5.67
CA LEU A 13 -9.51 7.70 -4.54
C LEU A 13 -10.02 7.20 -3.20
N PHE A 14 -9.09 6.81 -2.31
CA PHE A 14 -9.36 6.57 -0.90
C PHE A 14 -9.28 7.87 -0.09
N ALA A 15 -10.11 8.00 0.94
CA ALA A 15 -10.03 9.12 1.88
C ALA A 15 -8.69 9.20 2.65
N ASN A 16 -8.03 8.05 2.85
CA ASN A 16 -6.70 7.96 3.45
C ASN A 16 -6.04 6.62 3.10
N LYS A 17 -4.72 6.57 3.31
CA LYS A 17 -3.83 5.42 3.02
C LYS A 17 -3.81 4.34 4.11
N ASN A 18 -4.58 4.48 5.19
CA ASN A 18 -4.43 3.61 6.36
C ASN A 18 -5.14 2.27 6.15
N VAL A 19 -4.57 1.22 6.77
CA VAL A 19 -5.13 -0.14 6.79
C VAL A 19 -6.59 -0.12 7.26
N GLY A 20 -7.42 -0.93 6.62
CA GLY A 20 -8.82 -1.09 7.00
C GLY A 20 -9.59 -1.89 5.96
N THR A 21 -10.72 -2.45 6.37
CA THR A 21 -11.63 -3.19 5.48
C THR A 21 -12.82 -2.34 5.06
N GLY A 22 -13.43 -2.67 3.93
CA GLY A 22 -14.64 -2.01 3.44
C GLY A 22 -14.46 -0.53 3.16
N LYS A 23 -13.23 -0.07 2.86
CA LYS A 23 -12.97 1.36 2.69
C LYS A 23 -13.60 1.85 1.39
N THR A 24 -14.41 2.90 1.49
CA THR A 24 -14.99 3.56 0.32
C THR A 24 -13.90 4.13 -0.59
N VAL A 25 -14.02 3.81 -1.87
CA VAL A 25 -13.26 4.40 -2.98
C VAL A 25 -14.26 5.18 -3.83
N ASN A 26 -14.03 6.48 -3.98
CA ASN A 26 -14.80 7.30 -4.90
C ASN A 26 -14.23 7.13 -6.31
N ILE A 27 -15.07 6.83 -7.28
CA ILE A 27 -14.68 6.56 -8.66
C ILE A 27 -15.09 7.76 -9.53
N THR A 28 -14.14 8.23 -10.33
CA THR A 28 -14.37 9.22 -11.39
C THR A 28 -14.12 8.57 -12.73
N ALA A 29 -15.12 8.63 -13.61
CA ALA A 29 -15.02 8.16 -14.98
C ALA A 29 -14.86 9.32 -15.97
N SER A 30 -14.21 9.07 -17.10
CA SER A 30 -14.23 9.94 -18.27
C SER A 30 -14.33 9.13 -19.55
N TYR A 31 -15.04 9.67 -20.54
CA TYR A 31 -15.32 8.99 -21.81
C TYR A 31 -14.82 9.83 -22.98
N SER A 32 -14.27 9.17 -23.99
CA SER A 32 -13.72 9.80 -25.19
C SER A 32 -13.85 8.85 -26.39
N GLY A 33 -13.44 9.33 -27.56
CA GLY A 33 -13.61 8.63 -28.84
C GLY A 33 -14.66 9.31 -29.71
N ALA A 34 -14.53 9.13 -31.03
CA ALA A 34 -15.36 9.83 -32.02
C ALA A 34 -16.83 9.46 -31.90
N ASP A 35 -17.12 8.26 -31.39
CA ASP A 35 -18.46 7.72 -31.28
C ASP A 35 -19.02 7.82 -29.86
N SER A 36 -18.30 8.46 -28.92
CA SER A 36 -18.67 8.49 -27.49
C SER A 36 -20.06 9.04 -27.19
N GLY A 37 -20.56 9.97 -28.01
CA GLY A 37 -21.93 10.50 -27.89
C GLY A 37 -23.04 9.51 -28.25
N ASN A 38 -22.72 8.38 -28.91
CA ASN A 38 -23.69 7.34 -29.27
C ASN A 38 -23.95 6.34 -28.12
N TYR A 39 -23.25 6.47 -26.99
CA TYR A 39 -23.30 5.54 -25.88
C TYR A 39 -23.86 6.22 -24.64
N ASN A 40 -24.81 5.55 -23.96
CA ASN A 40 -25.28 5.97 -22.65
C ASN A 40 -24.63 5.09 -21.57
N VAL A 41 -23.77 5.68 -20.75
CA VAL A 41 -23.04 4.97 -19.70
C VAL A 41 -23.66 5.26 -18.35
N THR A 42 -23.81 4.21 -17.53
CA THR A 42 -24.21 4.35 -16.13
C THR A 42 -22.96 4.25 -15.26
N ASP A 43 -22.57 5.37 -14.66
CA ASP A 43 -21.35 5.43 -13.86
C ASP A 43 -21.50 4.68 -12.54
N GLN A 44 -20.42 4.00 -12.14
CA GLN A 44 -20.26 3.54 -10.77
C GLN A 44 -19.58 4.64 -9.96
N SER A 45 -20.31 5.28 -9.05
CA SER A 45 -19.78 6.40 -8.25
C SER A 45 -18.82 5.97 -7.16
N SER A 46 -18.96 4.74 -6.65
CA SER A 46 -18.09 4.22 -5.60
C SER A 46 -18.04 2.69 -5.55
N THR A 47 -17.01 2.19 -4.86
CA THR A 47 -16.88 0.79 -4.47
C THR A 47 -16.22 0.70 -3.08
N THR A 48 -16.11 -0.50 -2.53
CA THR A 48 -15.38 -0.76 -1.29
C THR A 48 -14.19 -1.66 -1.55
N VAL A 49 -13.04 -1.32 -0.98
CA VAL A 49 -11.79 -2.09 -1.10
C VAL A 49 -11.11 -2.17 0.26
N ASP A 50 -10.40 -3.27 0.52
CA ASP A 50 -9.59 -3.43 1.72
C ASP A 50 -8.17 -2.92 1.48
N ILE A 51 -7.63 -2.16 2.45
CA ILE A 51 -6.19 -1.82 2.51
C ILE A 51 -5.55 -2.78 3.51
N ALA A 52 -4.75 -3.72 3.00
CA ALA A 52 -4.05 -4.70 3.82
C ALA A 52 -2.88 -4.09 4.59
N ALA A 53 -2.62 -4.61 5.79
CA ALA A 53 -1.42 -4.27 6.55
C ALA A 53 -0.16 -4.85 5.87
N LYS A 54 0.90 -4.03 5.82
CA LYS A 54 2.23 -4.52 5.46
C LYS A 54 2.89 -5.11 6.71
N ALA A 55 3.31 -6.36 6.64
CA ALA A 55 4.02 -6.99 7.75
C ALA A 55 5.38 -6.31 7.98
N LEU A 56 5.68 -5.99 9.23
CA LEU A 56 6.98 -5.55 9.71
C LEU A 56 7.58 -6.67 10.55
N THR A 57 8.77 -7.14 10.18
CA THR A 57 9.48 -8.20 10.88
C THR A 57 10.71 -7.63 11.56
N ALA A 58 10.90 -7.95 12.83
CA ALA A 58 12.08 -7.61 13.61
C ALA A 58 12.88 -8.89 13.91
N THR A 59 14.17 -8.88 13.61
CA THR A 59 15.07 -10.00 13.90
C THR A 59 16.20 -9.51 14.78
N ALA A 60 16.41 -10.17 15.91
CA ALA A 60 17.55 -9.95 16.79
C ALA A 60 18.58 -11.05 16.55
N SER A 61 19.85 -10.67 16.40
CA SER A 61 20.97 -11.58 16.31
C SER A 61 22.03 -11.20 17.33
N THR A 62 22.55 -12.19 18.04
CA THR A 62 23.64 -12.04 19.01
C THR A 62 24.74 -13.05 18.70
N VAL A 63 25.98 -12.69 19.03
CA VAL A 63 27.09 -13.64 19.05
C VAL A 63 27.30 -14.14 20.48
N ASN A 64 27.70 -15.41 20.61
CA ASN A 64 28.04 -15.99 21.91
C ASN A 64 29.09 -15.14 22.62
N LYS A 65 28.86 -14.86 23.91
CA LYS A 65 29.80 -14.11 24.75
C LYS A 65 30.61 -15.07 25.62
N THR A 66 31.93 -14.98 25.55
CA THR A 66 32.80 -15.63 26.54
C THR A 66 32.56 -15.00 27.92
N TYR A 67 32.33 -15.84 28.92
CA TYR A 67 32.08 -15.37 30.29
C TYR A 67 33.25 -14.51 30.80
N ASN A 68 32.95 -13.26 31.14
CA ASN A 68 33.93 -12.29 31.63
C ASN A 68 33.38 -11.45 32.80
N GLY A 69 32.31 -11.90 33.46
CA GLY A 69 31.69 -11.20 34.61
C GLY A 69 30.93 -9.90 34.27
N SER A 70 30.96 -9.44 33.02
CA SER A 70 30.19 -8.26 32.59
C SER A 70 28.77 -8.66 32.13
N THR A 71 27.78 -7.85 32.47
CA THR A 71 26.36 -8.02 32.11
C THR A 71 26.00 -7.51 30.72
N THR A 72 26.91 -6.84 30.01
CA THR A 72 26.64 -6.23 28.70
C THR A 72 26.75 -7.25 27.57
N ALA A 73 25.73 -7.37 26.72
CA ALA A 73 25.77 -8.17 25.49
C ALA A 73 25.44 -7.29 24.28
N SER A 74 26.16 -7.47 23.17
CA SER A 74 25.84 -6.76 21.92
C SER A 74 24.84 -7.56 21.11
N THR A 75 23.78 -6.88 20.66
CA THR A 75 22.73 -7.44 19.80
C THR A 75 22.59 -6.55 18.57
N THR A 76 22.42 -7.16 17.41
CA THR A 76 21.99 -6.46 16.20
C THR A 76 20.50 -6.69 16.01
N LEU A 77 19.70 -5.62 15.97
CA LEU A 77 18.31 -5.69 15.51
C LEU A 77 18.23 -5.25 14.05
N THR A 78 17.60 -6.07 13.23
CA THR A 78 17.25 -5.74 11.84
C THR A 78 15.74 -5.71 11.66
N PHE A 79 15.25 -4.75 10.89
CA PHE A 79 13.84 -4.64 10.53
C PHE A 79 13.67 -4.83 9.03
N THR A 80 12.65 -5.60 8.63
CA THR A 80 12.25 -5.76 7.24
C THR A 80 10.76 -5.50 7.09
N GLY A 81 10.33 -5.00 5.92
CA GLY A 81 8.92 -4.69 5.65
C GLY A 81 8.58 -3.20 5.55
N LEU A 82 9.55 -2.31 5.79
CA LEU A 82 9.41 -0.87 5.56
C LEU A 82 9.15 -0.54 4.08
N VAL A 83 8.42 0.54 3.82
CA VAL A 83 7.99 1.00 2.50
C VAL A 83 8.61 2.37 2.19
N GLY A 84 9.20 2.51 1.00
CA GLY A 84 9.78 3.78 0.56
C GLY A 84 10.91 4.26 1.47
N SER A 85 10.79 5.48 1.97
CA SER A 85 11.78 6.14 2.83
C SER A 85 11.44 6.06 4.32
N GLU A 86 10.57 5.14 4.73
CA GLU A 86 10.27 4.88 6.14
C GLU A 86 11.54 4.51 6.92
N THR A 87 11.73 5.13 8.08
CA THR A 87 12.81 4.81 9.02
C THR A 87 12.22 4.56 10.41
N LEU A 88 12.84 3.66 11.19
CA LEU A 88 12.48 3.40 12.59
C LEU A 88 13.61 3.85 13.50
N ALA A 89 13.26 4.57 14.57
CA ALA A 89 14.18 4.77 15.68
C ALA A 89 14.32 3.44 16.44
N GLN A 90 15.55 2.92 16.53
CA GLN A 90 15.86 1.71 17.27
C GLN A 90 16.60 2.07 18.56
N THR A 91 16.24 1.41 19.65
CA THR A 91 17.04 1.39 20.88
C THR A 91 17.40 -0.06 21.18
N VAL A 92 18.70 -0.35 21.20
CA VAL A 92 19.24 -1.60 21.78
C VAL A 92 19.76 -1.22 23.15
N GLY A 93 19.26 -1.88 24.19
CA GLY A 93 19.60 -1.62 25.59
C GLY A 93 20.99 -2.10 26.00
#